data_AF-A0A2N6QM25-F1
#
_entry.id   AF-A0A2N6QM25-F1
#
_cell.length_a   1.000
_cell.length_b   1.000
_cell.length_c   1.000
_cell.angle_alpha   90.00
_cell.angle_beta   90.00
_cell.angle_gamma   90.00
#
_symmetry.space_group_name_H-M   'P 1'
#
loop_
_entity.id
_entity.type
_entity.pdbx_description
1 polymer ?
#
loop_
_entity_poly.entity_id
_entity_poly.type
_entity_poly.pdbx_seq_one_letter_code
_entity_poly.pdbx_strand_id
1 'polypeptide(L)'
;MKVIGYIILFLAFLGWSMLTSKYLPSQISDTKNKQHPFDERQDHMFVEIMAKSFYTIVTVMLITTVMKLIGIFKTYAPMRQFVAHNFEFIMLVIALISFILNYITTKRKYTSKEH
;
A
#
# COMPACT_ATOMS: atom_id res chain seq x y z
N MET A 1 -4.20 -30.79 4.20
CA MET A 1 -4.37 -29.66 3.25
C MET A 1 -4.39 -28.29 3.92
N LYS A 2 -5.15 -28.07 5.03
CA LYS A 2 -5.16 -26.76 5.74
C LYS A 2 -3.80 -26.36 6.36
N VAL A 3 -3.06 -27.32 6.92
CA VAL A 3 -1.74 -27.11 7.53
C VAL A 3 -0.71 -26.55 6.54
N ILE A 4 -0.72 -27.05 5.30
CA ILE A 4 0.16 -26.56 4.21
C ILE A 4 -0.17 -25.09 3.90
N GLY A 5 -1.45 -24.71 3.90
CA GLY A 5 -1.86 -23.31 3.73
C GLY A 5 -1.34 -22.39 4.83
N TYR A 6 -1.38 -22.83 6.10
CA TYR A 6 -0.83 -22.05 7.21
C TYR A 6 0.70 -21.93 7.13
N ILE A 7 1.40 -22.97 6.69
CA ILE A 7 2.85 -22.92 6.47
C ILE A 7 3.21 -21.92 5.37
N ILE A 8 2.47 -21.91 4.26
CA ILE A 8 2.68 -20.94 3.18
C ILE A 8 2.44 -19.51 3.69
N LEU A 9 1.38 -19.29 4.45
CA LEU A 9 1.07 -17.97 5.02
C LEU A 9 2.14 -17.51 6.01
N PHE A 10 2.66 -18.41 6.83
CA PHE A 10 3.76 -18.14 7.75
C PHE A 10 5.06 -17.79 7.01
N LEU A 11 5.41 -18.53 5.96
CA LEU A 11 6.58 -18.22 5.12
C LEU A 11 6.42 -16.89 4.39
N ALA A 12 5.22 -16.59 3.89
CA ALA A 12 4.92 -15.29 3.27
C ALA A 12 5.07 -14.14 4.28
N PHE A 13 4.63 -14.34 5.53
CA PHE A 13 4.80 -13.36 6.61
C PHE A 13 6.27 -13.12 6.95
N LEU A 14 7.08 -14.18 7.06
CA LEU A 14 8.53 -14.07 7.28
C LEU A 14 9.23 -13.36 6.11
N GLY A 15 8.90 -13.74 4.87
CA GLY A 15 9.43 -13.10 3.66
C GLY A 15 9.06 -11.61 3.61
N TRP A 16 7.83 -11.27 3.97
CA TRP A 16 7.38 -9.89 4.07
C TRP A 16 8.12 -9.12 5.16
N SER A 17 8.34 -9.72 6.33
CA SER A 17 9.11 -9.11 7.43
C SER A 17 10.56 -8.84 7.04
N MET A 18 11.19 -9.73 6.27
CA MET A 18 12.55 -9.52 5.77
C MET A 18 12.62 -8.46 4.66
N LEU A 19 11.63 -8.43 3.76
CA LEU A 19 11.54 -7.39 2.74
C LEU A 19 11.36 -6.01 3.37
N THR A 20 10.45 -5.91 4.34
CA THR A 20 10.17 -4.63 5.02
C THR A 20 11.35 -4.14 5.82
N SER A 21 12.07 -5.00 6.55
CA SER A 21 13.27 -4.57 7.30
C SER A 21 14.44 -4.11 6.42
N LYS A 22 14.51 -4.59 5.16
CA LYS A 22 15.57 -4.23 4.22
C LYS A 22 15.27 -2.98 3.39
N TYR A 23 13.99 -2.80 3.03
CA TYR A 23 13.58 -1.77 2.06
C TYR A 23 12.75 -0.63 2.65
N LEU A 24 12.26 -0.72 3.90
CA LEU A 24 11.65 0.44 4.55
C LEU A 24 12.73 1.41 5.06
N PRO A 25 12.53 2.73 4.92
CA PRO A 25 13.32 3.75 5.59
C PRO A 25 13.41 3.51 7.09
N SER A 26 14.55 3.85 7.68
CA SER A 26 14.75 3.85 9.14
C SER A 26 13.79 4.79 9.89
N GLN A 27 13.20 5.77 9.19
CA GLN A 27 12.17 6.66 9.76
C GLN A 27 10.83 5.95 9.98
N ILE A 28 10.58 4.83 9.28
CA ILE A 28 9.33 4.08 9.34
C ILE A 28 9.55 2.66 9.91
N SER A 29 10.79 2.18 9.92
CA SER A 29 11.17 0.91 10.55
C SER A 29 11.94 1.16 11.84
N ASP A 30 11.59 0.47 12.92
CA ASP A 30 12.26 0.59 14.24
C ASP A 30 13.68 -0.03 14.26
N THR A 31 14.19 -0.42 13.08
CA THR A 31 15.49 -1.03 12.89
C THR A 31 16.55 0.06 12.74
N LYS A 32 17.35 0.28 13.80
CA LYS A 32 18.60 1.06 13.75
C LYS A 32 19.67 0.33 12.93
N ASN A 33 19.48 0.24 11.62
CA ASN A 33 20.46 -0.35 10.72
C ASN A 33 21.48 0.72 10.30
N LYS A 34 22.76 0.55 10.69
CA LYS A 34 23.84 1.53 10.44
C LYS A 34 24.27 1.64 8.97
N GLN A 35 23.77 0.74 8.11
CA GLN A 35 24.01 0.71 6.67
C GLN A 35 22.66 0.76 5.95
N HIS A 36 22.02 1.93 6.00
CA HIS A 36 20.81 2.16 5.21
C HIS A 36 21.21 2.44 3.75
N PRO A 37 20.63 1.75 2.75
CA PRO A 37 21.00 1.94 1.34
C PRO A 37 20.43 3.24 0.73
N PHE A 38 19.65 4.00 1.51
CA PHE A 38 18.96 5.20 1.06
C PHE A 38 19.63 6.45 1.61
N ASP A 39 19.80 7.44 0.74
CA ASP A 39 20.21 8.80 1.13
C ASP A 39 19.05 9.53 1.83
N GLU A 40 19.31 10.57 2.62
CA GLU A 40 18.29 11.32 3.39
C GLU A 40 17.14 11.80 2.47
N ARG A 41 17.48 12.22 1.24
CA ARG A 41 16.49 12.64 0.23
C ARG A 41 15.58 11.48 -0.20
N GLN A 42 16.13 10.29 -0.37
CA GLN A 42 15.36 9.11 -0.76
C GLN A 42 14.47 8.61 0.37
N ASP A 43 14.96 8.67 1.61
CA ASP A 43 14.17 8.34 2.80
C ASP A 43 12.94 9.26 2.92
N HIS A 44 13.13 10.59 2.84
CA HIS A 44 12.01 11.53 2.86
C HIS A 44 11.03 11.34 1.69
N MET A 45 11.55 11.07 0.50
CA MET A 45 10.71 10.79 -0.68
C MET A 45 9.87 9.53 -0.45
N PHE A 46 10.45 8.46 0.08
CA PHE A 46 9.73 7.21 0.31
C PHE A 46 8.67 7.34 1.40
N VAL A 47 8.97 8.08 2.48
CA VAL A 47 8.00 8.43 3.53
C VAL A 47 6.83 9.22 2.95
N GLU A 48 7.10 10.23 2.11
CA GLU A 48 6.04 11.03 1.47
C GLU A 48 5.15 10.15 0.56
N ILE A 49 5.75 9.22 -0.20
CA ILE A 49 5.01 8.28 -1.06
C ILE A 49 4.12 7.36 -0.22
N MET A 50 4.68 6.73 0.82
CA MET A 50 3.95 5.85 1.72
C MET A 50 2.78 6.58 2.39
N ALA A 51 3.00 7.80 2.88
CA ALA A 51 1.96 8.61 3.52
C ALA A 51 0.81 8.97 2.55
N LYS A 52 1.13 9.43 1.33
CA LYS A 52 0.12 9.75 0.31
C LYS A 52 -0.67 8.52 -0.15
N SER A 53 0.01 7.39 -0.29
CA SER A 53 -0.64 6.13 -0.65
C SER A 53 -1.55 5.63 0.45
N PHE A 54 -1.11 5.71 1.71
CA PHE A 54 -1.94 5.38 2.86
C PHE A 54 -3.18 6.28 2.94
N TYR A 55 -3.00 7.60 2.79
CA TYR A 55 -4.11 8.55 2.74
C TYR A 55 -5.13 8.22 1.65
N THR A 56 -4.65 7.84 0.45
CA THR A 56 -5.52 7.45 -0.67
C THR A 56 -6.32 6.18 -0.33
N ILE A 57 -5.66 5.16 0.24
CA ILE A 57 -6.32 3.91 0.64
C ILE A 57 -7.40 4.19 1.69
N VAL A 58 -7.08 4.94 2.74
CA VAL A 58 -8.05 5.30 3.80
C VAL A 58 -9.23 6.07 3.21
N THR A 59 -8.97 7.03 2.32
CA THR A 59 -10.01 7.83 1.67
C THR A 59 -10.96 6.94 0.84
N VAL A 60 -10.41 6.03 0.04
CA VAL A 60 -11.21 5.07 -0.75
C VAL A 60 -12.03 4.15 0.16
N MET A 61 -11.45 3.66 1.26
CA MET A 61 -12.19 2.84 2.23
C MET A 61 -13.33 3.60 2.90
N LEU A 62 -13.12 4.86 3.27
CA LEU A 62 -14.17 5.70 3.83
C LEU A 62 -15.30 5.95 2.83
N ILE A 63 -14.98 6.35 1.60
CA ILE A 63 -15.97 6.58 0.54
C ILE A 63 -16.77 5.32 0.26
N THR A 64 -16.10 4.18 0.09
CA THR A 64 -16.79 2.89 -0.17
C THR A 64 -17.69 2.48 0.99
N THR A 65 -17.30 2.76 2.24
CA THR A 65 -18.13 2.52 3.42
C THR A 65 -19.37 3.41 3.42
N VAL A 66 -19.21 4.72 3.19
CA VAL A 66 -20.34 5.66 3.11
C VAL A 66 -21.31 5.28 1.98
N MET A 67 -20.79 4.92 0.81
CA MET A 67 -21.61 4.47 -0.32
C MET A 67 -22.39 3.18 -0.01
N LYS A 68 -21.80 2.26 0.76
CA LYS A 68 -22.51 1.06 1.25
C LYS A 68 -23.63 1.42 2.21
N LEU A 69 -23.43 2.38 3.12
CA LEU A 69 -24.44 2.84 4.08
C LEU A 69 -25.64 3.50 3.39
N ILE A 70 -25.39 4.32 2.37
CA ILE A 70 -26.45 5.03 1.61
C ILE A 70 -27.17 4.09 0.61
N GLY A 71 -26.66 2.87 0.41
CA GLY A 71 -27.29 1.87 -0.44
C GLY A 71 -27.12 2.10 -1.94
N ILE A 72 -26.11 2.89 -2.34
CA ILE A 72 -25.85 3.27 -3.74
C ILE A 72 -25.54 2.05 -4.63
N PHE A 73 -24.98 0.99 -4.05
CA PHE A 73 -24.60 -0.24 -4.77
C PHE A 73 -25.73 -1.26 -4.96
N LYS A 74 -27.00 -0.91 -4.74
CA LYS A 74 -28.15 -1.83 -4.93
C LYS A 74 -28.49 -2.12 -6.40
N THR A 75 -27.88 -1.42 -7.35
CA THR A 75 -28.38 -1.32 -8.73
C THR A 75 -27.99 -2.47 -9.66
N TYR A 76 -26.87 -3.18 -9.43
CA TYR A 76 -26.41 -4.29 -10.30
C TYR A 76 -25.90 -5.49 -9.49
N ALA A 77 -26.69 -6.58 -9.45
CA ALA A 77 -26.41 -7.80 -8.68
C ALA A 77 -25.07 -8.49 -9.02
N PRO A 78 -24.70 -8.74 -10.30
CA PRO A 78 -23.46 -9.46 -10.62
C PRO A 78 -22.20 -8.63 -10.30
N MET A 79 -22.21 -7.33 -10.59
CA MET A 79 -21.11 -6.42 -10.26
C MET A 79 -20.89 -6.34 -8.74
N ARG A 80 -21.98 -6.22 -7.96
CA ARG A 80 -21.92 -6.16 -6.50
C ARG A 80 -21.32 -7.44 -5.91
N GLN A 81 -21.72 -8.60 -6.42
CA GLN A 81 -21.21 -9.89 -5.94
C GLN A 81 -19.72 -10.06 -6.24
N PHE A 82 -19.28 -9.65 -7.44
CA PHE A 82 -17.87 -9.66 -7.82
C PHE A 82 -17.01 -8.76 -6.90
N VAL A 83 -17.45 -7.51 -6.68
CA VAL A 83 -16.72 -6.56 -5.81
C VAL A 83 -16.69 -7.01 -4.37
N ALA A 84 -17.77 -7.60 -3.86
CA ALA A 84 -17.83 -8.10 -2.49
C ALA A 84 -16.94 -9.33 -2.27
N HIS A 85 -16.87 -10.23 -3.25
CA HIS A 85 -16.05 -11.45 -3.15
C HIS A 85 -14.55 -11.19 -3.33
N ASN A 86 -14.19 -10.17 -4.11
CA ASN A 86 -12.79 -9.85 -4.46
C ASN A 86 -12.32 -8.53 -3.85
N PHE A 87 -12.96 -8.07 -2.77
CA PHE A 87 -12.72 -6.73 -2.21
C PHE A 87 -11.25 -6.52 -1.80
N GLU A 88 -10.67 -7.51 -1.12
CA GLU A 88 -9.27 -7.48 -0.65
C GLU A 88 -8.30 -7.37 -1.84
N PHE A 89 -8.55 -8.14 -2.90
CA PHE A 89 -7.73 -8.10 -4.11
C PHE A 89 -7.85 -6.75 -4.82
N ILE A 90 -9.06 -6.21 -4.96
CA ILE A 90 -9.30 -4.88 -5.55
C ILE A 90 -8.55 -3.80 -4.75
N MET A 91 -8.60 -3.88 -3.41
CA MET A 91 -7.88 -2.93 -2.55
C MET A 91 -6.36 -3.04 -2.71
N LEU A 92 -5.79 -4.24 -2.88
CA LEU A 92 -4.37 -4.42 -3.18
C LEU A 92 -3.97 -3.80 -4.52
N VAL A 93 -4.81 -3.95 -5.55
CA VAL A 93 -4.59 -3.33 -6.86
C VAL A 93 -4.63 -1.80 -6.75
N ILE A 94 -5.61 -1.24 -6.03
CA ILE A 94 -5.71 0.20 -5.79
C ILE A 94 -4.48 0.71 -5.02
N ALA A 95 -4.04 -0.01 -3.99
CA ALA A 95 -2.85 0.32 -3.22
C ALA A 95 -1.59 0.36 -4.10
N LEU A 96 -1.42 -0.65 -4.97
CA LEU A 96 -0.29 -0.72 -5.90
C LEU A 96 -0.29 0.45 -6.90
N ILE A 97 -1.44 0.72 -7.52
CA ILE A 97 -1.59 1.84 -8.46
C ILE A 97 -1.31 3.17 -7.75
N SER A 98 -1.86 3.36 -6.55
CA SER A 98 -1.63 4.57 -5.75
C SER A 98 -0.14 4.74 -5.42
N PHE A 99 0.55 3.67 -5.02
CA PHE A 99 1.98 3.69 -4.77
C PHE A 99 2.79 4.10 -6.01
N ILE A 100 2.49 3.53 -7.18
CA ILE A 100 3.17 3.86 -8.44
C ILE A 100 2.92 5.33 -8.83
N LEU A 101 1.68 5.80 -8.77
CA LEU A 101 1.34 7.19 -9.10
C LEU A 101 1.99 8.19 -8.14
N ASN A 102 1.98 7.89 -6.85
CA ASN A 102 2.65 8.72 -5.84
C ASN A 102 4.17 8.70 -6.00
N TYR A 103 4.76 7.57 -6.41
CA TYR A 103 6.18 7.49 -6.75
C TYR A 103 6.51 8.41 -7.93
N ILE A 104 5.76 8.35 -9.03
CA ILE A 104 6.03 9.17 -10.22
C ILE A 104 5.90 10.67 -9.90
N THR A 105 4.82 11.07 -9.22
CA THR A 105 4.56 12.48 -8.88
C THR A 105 5.58 13.02 -7.90
N THR A 106 5.91 12.25 -6.87
CA THR A 106 6.88 12.67 -5.85
C THR A 106 8.30 12.66 -6.44
N LYS A 107 8.67 11.70 -7.29
CA LYS A 107 9.96 11.70 -7.99
C LYS A 107 10.18 12.99 -8.78
N ARG A 108 9.17 13.43 -9.54
CA ARG A 108 9.21 14.70 -10.28
C ARG A 108 9.48 15.90 -9.37
N LYS A 109 8.86 15.94 -8.18
CA LYS A 109 9.04 17.02 -7.19
C LYS A 109 10.46 17.08 -6.63
N TYR A 110 11.10 15.93 -6.40
CA TYR A 110 12.47 15.86 -5.85
C TYR A 110 13.57 15.98 -6.93
N THR A 111 13.28 15.67 -8.19
CA THR A 111 14.20 15.91 -9.33
C THR A 111 14.14 17.36 -9.86
N SER A 112 13.01 18.05 -9.71
CA SER A 112 12.80 19.41 -10.25
C SER A 112 13.49 20.55 -9.47
N LYS A 113 14.16 20.28 -8.34
CA LYS A 113 14.82 21.30 -7.52
C LYS A 113 16.29 21.58 -7.92
N GLU A 114 16.72 21.18 -9.11
CA GLU A 114 18.04 21.50 -9.67
C GLU A 114 18.06 22.74 -10.60
N HIS A 115 17.11 23.68 -10.43
CA HIS A 115 17.17 25.00 -11.08
C HIS A 115 17.31 26.11 -10.05
#